data_AF-A0A7J8W158-F1
#
_entry.id   AF-A0A7J8W158-F1
#
_cell.length_a   1.000
_cell.length_b   1.000
_cell.length_c   1.000
_cell.angle_alpha   90.00
_cell.angle_beta   90.00
_cell.angle_gamma   90.00
#
_symmetry.space_group_name_H-M   'P 1'
#
loop_
_entity.id
_entity.type
_entity.pdbx_description
1 polymer ?
#
loop_
_entity_poly.entity_id
_entity_poly.type
_entity_poly.pdbx_seq_one_letter_code
_entity_poly.pdbx_strand_id
1 'polypeptide(L)'
;MFAEMSYVRGLYPPAHCSPPFGNCSVGNADIEPLIVVHNMLLAHGKAVKLYRERFQSKQGGSIGLVVQSHMYEPLRDVESDRQAVNRALAFTGG
;
A
#
# COMPACT_ATOMS: atom_id res chain seq x y z
N MET A 1 -4.60 -0.68 -1.38
CA MET A 1 -5.74 0.27 -1.49
C MET A 1 -5.37 1.75 -1.59
N PHE A 2 -4.94 2.40 -0.50
CA PHE A 2 -4.90 3.88 -0.42
C PHE A 2 -4.01 4.51 -1.48
N ALA A 3 -2.74 4.07 -1.56
CA ALA A 3 -1.80 4.60 -2.54
C ALA A 3 -2.26 4.38 -4.00
N GLU A 4 -2.85 3.22 -4.30
CA GLU A 4 -3.40 2.95 -5.64
C GLU A 4 -4.57 3.88 -5.98
N MET A 5 -5.56 3.99 -5.10
CA MET A 5 -6.77 4.76 -5.39
C MET A 5 -6.51 6.28 -5.43
N SER A 6 -5.59 6.78 -4.61
CA SER A 6 -5.29 8.22 -4.51
C SER A 6 -4.23 8.71 -5.49
N TYR A 7 -3.26 7.85 -5.88
CA TYR A 7 -2.07 8.27 -6.63
C TYR A 7 -1.80 7.46 -7.91
N VAL A 8 -2.51 6.34 -8.15
CA VAL A 8 -2.48 5.64 -9.46
C VAL A 8 -3.74 5.92 -10.25
N ARG A 9 -4.90 5.68 -9.66
CA ARG A 9 -6.21 5.82 -10.32
C ARG A 9 -6.81 7.22 -10.17
N GLY A 10 -6.36 8.00 -9.18
CA GLY A 10 -6.88 9.34 -8.89
C GLY A 10 -8.37 9.38 -8.50
N LEU A 11 -8.90 8.29 -7.95
CA LEU A 11 -10.32 8.19 -7.56
C LEU A 11 -10.59 8.76 -6.16
N TYR A 12 -9.58 8.73 -5.28
CA TYR A 12 -9.65 9.29 -3.93
C TYR A 12 -8.80 10.55 -3.84
N PRO A 13 -9.12 11.50 -2.94
CA PRO A 13 -8.24 12.64 -2.66
C PRO A 13 -6.80 12.19 -2.38
N PRO A 14 -5.77 12.91 -2.86
CA PRO A 14 -5.83 14.18 -3.60
C PRO A 14 -6.13 14.05 -5.11
N ALA A 15 -6.53 12.88 -5.59
CA ALA A 15 -6.86 12.59 -6.99
C ALA A 15 -5.68 12.82 -7.95
N HIS A 16 -4.50 12.35 -7.54
CA HIS A 16 -3.32 12.38 -8.38
C HIS A 16 -3.29 11.12 -9.27
N CYS A 17 -2.93 11.29 -10.54
CA CYS A 17 -2.67 10.19 -11.45
C CYS A 17 -1.91 10.68 -12.69
N SER A 18 -1.47 9.73 -13.52
CA SER A 18 -0.92 10.01 -14.84
C SER A 18 -1.45 9.00 -15.87
N PRO A 19 -1.46 9.34 -17.18
CA PRO A 19 -1.78 8.38 -18.23
C PRO A 19 -0.86 7.14 -18.14
N PRO A 20 -1.35 5.93 -18.48
CA PRO A 20 -2.69 5.62 -18.99
C PRO A 20 -3.74 5.38 -17.89
N PHE A 21 -3.37 5.49 -16.61
CA PHE A 21 -4.23 5.08 -15.49
C PHE A 21 -5.36 6.09 -15.18
N GLY A 22 -5.19 7.35 -15.57
CA GLY A 22 -6.25 8.35 -15.54
C GLY A 22 -5.84 9.66 -16.21
N ASN A 23 -6.78 10.61 -16.28
CA ASN A 23 -6.60 11.93 -16.89
C ASN A 23 -6.63 13.03 -15.82
N CYS A 24 -5.81 12.88 -14.78
CA CYS A 24 -5.67 13.87 -13.71
C CYS A 24 -4.80 15.05 -14.18
N SER A 25 -5.05 16.24 -13.63
CA SER A 25 -4.27 17.44 -13.93
C SER A 25 -2.88 17.45 -13.29
N VAL A 26 -2.65 16.60 -12.30
CA VAL A 26 -1.40 16.51 -11.53
C VAL A 26 -1.19 15.08 -11.04
N GLY A 27 0.07 14.73 -10.80
CA GLY A 27 0.47 13.45 -10.22
C GLY A 27 1.43 12.67 -11.11
N ASN A 28 2.00 11.62 -10.54
CA ASN A 28 2.82 10.66 -11.27
C ASN A 28 2.62 9.26 -10.68
N ALA A 29 1.86 8.45 -11.41
CA ALA A 29 1.47 7.10 -10.99
C ALA A 29 2.65 6.13 -10.87
N ASP A 30 3.80 6.42 -11.48
CA ASP A 30 4.98 5.55 -11.40
C ASP A 30 5.78 5.75 -10.11
N ILE A 31 5.70 6.94 -9.48
CA ILE A 31 6.57 7.30 -8.34
C ILE A 31 5.80 7.67 -7.07
N GLU A 32 4.68 8.37 -7.18
CA GLU A 32 3.95 8.89 -6.01
C GLU A 32 3.44 7.76 -5.10
N PRO A 33 2.91 6.63 -5.62
CA PRO A 33 2.50 5.52 -4.75
C PRO A 33 3.64 4.98 -3.88
N LEU A 34 4.86 4.91 -4.42
CA LEU A 34 6.04 4.44 -3.68
C LEU A 34 6.44 5.43 -2.58
N ILE A 35 6.42 6.73 -2.88
CA ILE A 35 6.70 7.80 -1.91
C ILE A 35 5.69 7.77 -0.76
N VAL A 36 4.40 7.62 -1.09
CA VAL A 36 3.31 7.58 -0.11
C VAL A 36 3.44 6.37 0.80
N VAL A 37 3.62 5.17 0.24
CA VAL A 37 3.80 3.95 1.04
C VAL A 37 5.06 4.04 1.92
N HIS A 38 6.17 4.53 1.39
CA HIS A 38 7.40 4.73 2.18
C HIS A 38 7.17 5.63 3.40
N ASN A 39 6.51 6.76 3.20
CA ASN A 39 6.19 7.69 4.29
C ASN A 39 5.18 7.11 5.29
N MET A 40 4.20 6.33 4.84
CA MET A 40 3.27 5.62 5.73
C MET A 40 4.00 4.62 6.62
N LEU A 41 4.96 3.86 6.08
CA LEU A 41 5.78 2.92 6.86
C LEU A 41 6.66 3.65 7.87
N LEU A 42 7.30 4.76 7.48
CA LEU A 42 8.08 5.59 8.40
C LEU A 42 7.22 6.18 9.52
N ALA A 43 6.04 6.69 9.19
CA ALA A 43 5.08 7.22 10.16
C ALA A 43 4.62 6.13 11.14
N HIS A 44 4.27 4.94 10.63
CA HIS A 44 3.93 3.80 11.45
C HIS A 44 5.08 3.40 12.38
N GLY A 45 6.31 3.29 11.86
CA GLY A 45 7.48 2.96 12.66
C GLY A 45 7.73 3.96 13.80
N LYS A 46 7.56 5.26 13.54
CA LYS A 46 7.65 6.31 14.58
C LYS A 46 6.53 6.18 15.62
N ALA A 47 5.30 5.93 15.19
CA ALA A 47 4.16 5.75 16.09
C ALA A 47 4.31 4.49 16.97
N VAL A 48 4.76 3.38 16.40
CA VAL A 48 5.05 2.13 17.13
C VAL A 48 6.15 2.35 18.16
N LYS A 49 7.25 3.01 17.78
CA LYS A 49 8.33 3.32 18.72
C LYS A 49 7.81 4.14 19.91
N LEU A 50 7.08 5.22 19.63
CA LEU A 50 6.50 6.08 20.67
C LEU A 50 5.54 5.30 21.58
N TYR A 51 4.66 4.48 20.99
CA TYR A 51 3.71 3.66 21.75
C TYR A 51 4.43 2.71 22.71
N ARG A 52 5.41 1.95 22.19
CA ARG A 52 6.19 0.98 22.97
C ARG A 52 6.96 1.64 24.12
N GLU A 53 7.59 2.79 23.85
CA GLU A 53 8.42 3.49 24.83
C GLU A 53 7.63 4.23 25.91
N ARG A 54 6.45 4.76 25.59
CA ARG A 54 5.73 5.69 26.47
C ARG A 54 4.42 5.17 27.03
N PHE A 55 3.75 4.25 26.33
CA PHE A 55 2.37 3.90 26.60
C PHE A 55 2.17 2.41 26.89
N GLN A 56 2.89 1.53 26.20
CA GLN A 56 2.60 0.10 26.22
C GLN A 56 2.70 -0.53 27.61
N SER A 57 3.72 -0.20 28.40
CA SER A 57 3.87 -0.75 29.76
C SER A 57 2.76 -0.32 30.73
N LYS A 58 2.17 0.86 30.51
CA LYS A 58 1.09 1.41 31.36
C LYS A 58 -0.29 0.98 30.89
N GLN A 59 -0.51 0.92 29.58
CA GLN A 59 -1.81 0.64 28.98
C GLN A 59 -2.04 -0.87 28.76
N GLY A 60 -0.97 -1.66 28.64
CA GLY A 60 -1.07 -3.11 28.41
C GLY A 60 -1.63 -3.50 27.03
N GLY A 61 -1.72 -2.57 26.09
CA GLY A 61 -2.29 -2.79 24.76
C GLY A 61 -1.28 -3.22 23.69
N SER A 62 -1.79 -3.37 22.47
CA SER A 62 -1.02 -3.73 21.27
C SER A 62 -1.21 -2.71 20.15
N ILE A 63 -0.19 -2.54 19.32
CA ILE A 63 -0.23 -1.71 18.12
C ILE A 63 0.23 -2.54 16.91
N GLY A 64 -0.43 -2.35 15.76
CA GLY A 64 -0.13 -3.04 14.52
C GLY A 64 -0.52 -2.21 13.29
N LEU A 65 -0.32 -2.78 12.11
CA LEU A 65 -0.69 -2.19 10.82
C LEU A 65 -1.73 -3.09 10.15
N VAL A 66 -2.80 -2.49 9.63
CA VAL A 66 -3.80 -3.20 8.84
C VAL A 66 -3.50 -2.97 7.36
N VAL A 67 -3.33 -4.06 6.61
CA VAL A 67 -3.05 -4.05 5.17
C VAL A 67 -4.22 -4.71 4.44
N GLN A 68 -4.60 -4.15 3.30
CA GLN A 68 -5.61 -4.72 2.41
C GLN A 68 -4.92 -5.35 1.20
N SER A 69 -5.22 -6.61 0.93
CA SER A 69 -4.82 -7.30 -0.29
C SER A 69 -6.00 -8.08 -0.87
N HIS A 70 -5.88 -8.44 -2.15
CA HIS A 70 -6.78 -9.39 -2.78
C HIS A 70 -6.16 -10.79 -2.71
N MET A 71 -7.01 -11.81 -2.64
CA MET A 71 -6.60 -13.17 -2.93
C MET A 71 -6.51 -13.32 -4.45
N TYR A 72 -5.40 -13.88 -4.93
CA TYR A 72 -5.16 -14.13 -6.35
C TYR A 72 -5.02 -15.63 -6.58
N GLU A 73 -5.63 -16.10 -7.66
CA GLU A 73 -5.50 -17.47 -8.15
C GLU A 73 -4.94 -17.45 -9.58
N PRO A 74 -4.16 -18.47 -9.98
CA PRO A 74 -3.61 -18.52 -11.31
C PRO A 74 -4.74 -18.73 -12.33
N LEU A 75 -4.72 -17.97 -13.43
CA LEU A 75 -5.75 -18.07 -14.47
C LEU A 75 -5.75 -19.45 -15.16
N ARG A 76 -4.55 -20.03 -15.34
CA ARG A 76 -4.33 -21.37 -15.88
C ARG A 76 -3.32 -22.10 -15.00
N ASP A 77 -3.35 -23.43 -15.02
CA ASP A 77 -2.35 -24.25 -14.34
C ASP A 77 -1.02 -24.31 -15.14
N VAL A 78 -0.36 -23.15 -15.21
CA VAL A 78 0.95 -22.98 -15.84
C VAL A 78 1.84 -22.12 -14.96
N GLU A 79 3.14 -22.35 -15.04
CA GLU A 79 4.13 -21.69 -14.17
C GLU A 79 4.09 -20.15 -14.30
N SER A 80 3.85 -19.62 -15.49
CA SER A 80 3.77 -18.17 -15.72
C SER A 80 2.67 -17.51 -14.88
N ASP A 81 1.52 -18.18 -14.73
CA ASP A 81 0.35 -17.64 -14.04
C ASP A 81 0.52 -17.79 -12.53
N ARG A 82 1.16 -18.87 -12.06
CA ARG A 82 1.58 -19.03 -10.65
C ARG A 82 2.57 -17.95 -10.23
N GLN A 83 3.54 -17.62 -11.09
CA GLN A 83 4.46 -16.51 -10.85
C GLN A 83 3.75 -15.15 -10.91
N ALA A 84 2.73 -15.00 -11.75
CA ALA A 84 1.93 -13.77 -11.81
C ALA A 84 1.17 -13.53 -10.49
N VAL A 85 0.61 -14.58 -9.88
CA VAL A 85 0.00 -14.53 -8.54
C VAL A 85 0.99 -14.02 -7.50
N ASN A 86 2.20 -14.60 -7.46
CA ASN A 86 3.23 -14.18 -6.50
C ASN A 86 3.62 -12.70 -6.68
N ARG A 87 3.75 -12.24 -7.93
CA ARG A 87 4.03 -10.82 -8.22
C ARG A 87 2.86 -9.94 -7.77
N ALA A 88 1.62 -10.30 -8.09
CA ALA A 88 0.45 -9.52 -7.70
C ALA A 88 0.33 -9.40 -6.17
N LEU A 89 0.58 -10.48 -5.43
CA LEU A 89 0.59 -10.47 -3.96
C LEU A 89 1.72 -9.58 -3.42
N ALA A 90 2.93 -9.68 -3.97
CA ALA A 90 4.06 -8.86 -3.53
C ALA A 90 3.82 -7.36 -3.72
N PHE A 91 3.11 -6.95 -4.78
CA PHE A 91 2.82 -5.54 -5.05
C PHE A 91 1.56 -5.01 -4.35
N THR A 92 0.66 -5.88 -3.88
CA THR A 92 -0.61 -5.45 -3.27
C THR A 92 -0.73 -5.73 -1.78
N GLY A 93 -0.04 -6.74 -1.25
CA GLY A 93 -0.11 -7.15 0.16
C GLY A 93 1.23 -7.34 0.87
N GLY A 94 2.36 -7.22 0.16
CA GLY A 94 3.72 -7.31 0.72
C GLY A 94 4.21 -6.03 1.36
#